data_AF-A0AAN0JVY6-F1
#
_entry.id   AF-A0AAN0JVY6-F1
#
_cell.length_a   1.000
_cell.length_b   1.000
_cell.length_c   1.000
_cell.angle_alpha   90.00
_cell.angle_beta   90.00
_cell.angle_gamma   90.00
#
_symmetry.space_group_name_H-M   'P 1'
#
loop_
_entity.id
_entity.type
_entity.pdbx_description
1 polymer ?
#
loop_
_entity_poly.entity_id
_entity_poly.type
_entity_poly.pdbx_seq_one_letter_code
_entity_poly.pdbx_strand_id
1 'polypeptide(L)'
;MFASKYNPVTGKNEWIVTNKDYDDMETDLSQEFSRSHYGDMVHDTERNGKYYYGLRWAICHWESKGVEPLVLDIGTGTGLLAMMAGRWGATNIAACEVYYN
;
A
#
# COMPACT_ATOMS: atom_id res chain seq x y z
N MET A 1 -4.17 4.88 -17.58
CA MET A 1 -4.61 3.46 -17.61
C MET A 1 -3.53 2.65 -18.32
N PHE A 2 -3.23 1.42 -17.88
CA PHE A 2 -2.25 0.56 -18.58
C PHE A 2 -2.95 -0.41 -19.53
N ALA A 3 -2.41 -0.59 -20.74
CA ALA A 3 -2.79 -1.66 -21.65
C ALA A 3 -1.60 -2.55 -21.97
N SER A 4 -1.86 -3.85 -22.08
CA SER A 4 -0.84 -4.83 -22.48
C SER A 4 -0.64 -4.81 -23.99
N LYS A 5 0.61 -4.80 -24.44
CA LYS A 5 1.03 -4.88 -25.83
C LYS A 5 2.14 -5.93 -25.97
N TYR A 6 1.93 -6.91 -26.86
CA TYR A 6 2.96 -7.91 -27.15
C TYR A 6 4.10 -7.31 -27.98
N ASN A 7 5.34 -7.48 -27.55
CA ASN A 7 6.54 -7.11 -28.29
C ASN A 7 7.10 -8.32 -29.05
N PRO A 8 7.01 -8.35 -30.39
CA PRO A 8 7.47 -9.47 -31.20
C PRO A 8 9.00 -9.61 -31.28
N VAL A 9 9.76 -8.56 -30.93
CA VAL A 9 11.24 -8.58 -30.94
C VAL A 9 11.78 -9.24 -29.68
N THR A 10 11.17 -8.95 -28.53
CA THR A 10 11.60 -9.49 -27.23
C THR A 10 10.82 -10.73 -26.79
N GLY A 11 9.68 -11.01 -27.44
CA GLY A 11 8.78 -12.10 -27.09
C GLY A 11 8.00 -11.90 -25.78
N LYS A 12 7.96 -10.66 -25.26
CA LYS A 12 7.35 -10.33 -23.97
C LYS A 12 6.13 -9.44 -24.13
N ASN A 13 5.20 -9.52 -23.18
CA ASN A 13 4.18 -8.49 -23.01
C ASN A 13 4.77 -7.28 -22.30
N GLU A 14 4.57 -6.11 -22.90
CA GLU A 14 4.94 -4.81 -22.36
C GLU A 14 3.67 -4.04 -22.02
N TRP A 15 3.76 -3.11 -21.07
CA TRP A 15 2.63 -2.28 -20.66
C TRP A 15 2.82 -0.87 -21.17
N ILE A 16 1.81 -0.35 -21.85
CA ILE A 16 1.75 1.03 -22.33
C ILE A 16 0.71 1.81 -21.54
N VAL A 17 0.97 3.08 -21.26
CA VAL A 17 -0.02 3.98 -20.68
C VAL A 17 -0.91 4.48 -21.83
N THR A 18 -2.23 4.37 -21.69
CA THR A 18 -3.20 4.60 -22.78
C THR A 18 -4.07 5.84 -22.63
N ASN A 19 -3.80 6.74 -21.68
CA ASN A 19 -4.53 8.01 -21.66
C ASN A 19 -3.80 9.01 -22.57
N LYS A 20 -4.60 9.76 -23.34
CA LYS A 20 -4.18 10.86 -24.22
C LYS A 20 -4.90 12.17 -23.86
N ASP A 21 -5.65 12.19 -22.75
CA ASP A 21 -6.52 13.30 -22.38
C ASP A 21 -5.93 14.18 -21.25
N TYR A 22 -4.68 13.93 -20.84
CA TYR A 22 -3.97 14.67 -19.80
C TYR A 22 -2.53 15.00 -20.23
N ASP A 23 -2.37 15.64 -21.40
CA ASP A 23 -1.08 15.89 -22.04
C ASP A 23 -0.07 16.74 -21.23
N ASP A 24 -0.42 17.30 -20.06
CA ASP A 24 0.51 18.09 -19.23
C ASP A 24 0.71 17.57 -17.78
N MET A 25 0.03 16.49 -17.36
CA MET A 25 0.01 16.01 -15.95
C MET A 25 0.31 14.50 -15.81
N GLU A 26 0.45 13.78 -16.93
CA GLU A 26 0.49 12.31 -16.95
C GLU A 26 1.87 11.70 -16.64
N THR A 27 2.93 12.51 -16.67
CA THR A 27 4.27 12.10 -16.23
C THR A 27 4.40 11.97 -14.71
N ASP A 28 3.58 12.65 -13.91
CA ASP A 28 3.74 12.64 -12.45
C ASP A 28 3.20 11.37 -11.80
N LEU A 29 1.96 10.95 -12.09
CA LEU A 29 1.37 9.79 -11.39
C LEU A 29 2.13 8.47 -11.60
N SER A 30 2.64 8.21 -12.82
CA SER A 30 3.43 7.00 -13.09
C SER A 30 4.85 7.09 -12.51
N GLN A 31 5.43 8.28 -12.47
CA GLN A 31 6.71 8.51 -11.80
C GLN A 31 6.56 8.46 -10.28
N GLU A 32 5.49 8.98 -9.71
CA GLU A 32 5.16 8.89 -8.29
C GLU A 32 4.94 7.45 -7.85
N PHE A 33 4.21 6.65 -8.63
CA PHE A 33 4.10 5.21 -8.36
C PHE A 33 5.46 4.50 -8.39
N SER A 34 6.37 4.97 -9.25
CA SER A 34 7.74 4.47 -9.32
C SER A 34 8.63 4.99 -8.19
N ARG A 35 8.36 6.21 -7.67
CA ARG A 35 9.14 6.94 -6.66
C ARG A 35 8.60 6.80 -5.24
N SER A 36 7.45 6.18 -5.04
CA SER A 36 6.82 6.09 -3.72
C SER A 36 7.57 5.14 -2.78
N HIS A 37 8.71 4.56 -3.20
CA HIS A 37 9.60 3.69 -2.42
C HIS A 37 8.87 2.53 -1.71
N TYR A 38 7.66 2.18 -2.18
CA TYR A 38 6.86 1.13 -1.58
C TYR A 38 7.57 -0.22 -1.61
N GLY A 39 8.39 -0.47 -2.63
CA GLY A 39 9.22 -1.68 -2.73
C GLY A 39 10.17 -1.84 -1.55
N ASP A 40 11.02 -0.85 -1.30
CA ASP A 40 12.01 -0.90 -0.20
C ASP A 40 11.32 -1.00 1.17
N MET A 41 10.24 -0.24 1.35
CA MET A 41 9.43 -0.26 2.56
C MET A 41 8.78 -1.63 2.83
N VAL A 42 8.25 -2.29 1.79
CA VAL A 42 7.62 -3.62 1.91
C VAL A 42 8.68 -4.71 2.15
N HIS A 43 9.90 -4.53 1.64
CA HIS A 43 11.01 -5.47 1.84
C HIS A 43 11.81 -5.25 3.14
N ASP A 44 11.59 -4.14 3.86
CA ASP A 44 12.18 -3.90 5.17
C ASP A 44 11.58 -4.82 6.25
N THR A 45 12.18 -6.00 6.38
CA THR A 45 11.73 -7.04 7.33
C THR A 45 11.85 -6.61 8.79
N GLU A 46 12.82 -5.79 9.15
CA GLU A 46 13.01 -5.35 10.53
C GLU A 46 11.91 -4.37 10.93
N ARG A 47 11.70 -3.33 10.12
CA ARG A 47 10.59 -2.37 10.31
C ARG A 47 9.26 -3.11 10.37
N ASN A 48 9.00 -3.98 9.40
CA ASN A 48 7.73 -4.70 9.30
C ASN A 48 7.51 -5.65 10.49
N GLY A 49 8.56 -6.30 11.00
CA GLY A 49 8.50 -7.10 12.21
C GLY A 49 8.13 -6.27 13.45
N LYS A 50 8.75 -5.09 13.63
CA LYS A 50 8.45 -4.19 14.76
C LYS A 50 7.00 -3.71 14.74
N TYR A 51 6.50 -3.27 13.58
CA TYR A 51 5.08 -2.90 13.45
C TYR A 51 4.15 -4.08 13.70
N TYR A 52 4.46 -5.26 13.17
CA TYR A 52 3.64 -6.45 13.35
C TYR A 52 3.46 -6.83 14.83
N TYR A 53 4.54 -6.83 15.61
CA TYR A 53 4.47 -7.12 17.05
C TYR A 53 3.82 -5.99 17.86
N GLY A 54 4.06 -4.73 17.48
CA GLY A 54 3.41 -3.58 18.12
C GLY A 54 1.89 -3.59 17.93
N LEU A 55 1.43 -3.85 16.70
CA LEU A 55 0.01 -3.97 16.37
C LEU A 55 -0.63 -5.13 17.13
N ARG A 56 0.01 -6.31 17.15
CA ARG A 56 -0.45 -7.45 17.95
C ARG A 56 -0.68 -7.05 19.40
N TRP A 57 0.32 -6.43 20.01
CA TRP A 57 0.25 -6.06 21.41
C TRP A 57 -0.88 -5.06 21.66
N ALA A 58 -1.00 -4.02 20.84
CA ALA A 58 -2.01 -2.99 20.98
C ALA A 58 -3.44 -3.55 20.82
N ILE A 59 -3.68 -4.37 19.80
CA ILE A 59 -4.99 -4.97 19.53
C ILE A 59 -5.40 -5.91 20.67
N CYS A 60 -4.54 -6.87 21.02
CA CYS A 60 -4.82 -7.80 22.13
C CYS A 60 -4.99 -7.07 23.47
N HIS A 61 -4.28 -5.95 23.68
CA HIS A 61 -4.43 -5.14 24.89
C HIS A 61 -5.84 -4.56 25.01
N TRP A 62 -6.39 -3.98 23.94
CA TRP A 62 -7.75 -3.44 23.95
C TRP A 62 -8.82 -4.52 24.03
N GLU A 63 -8.64 -5.64 23.32
CA GLU A 63 -9.53 -6.80 23.43
C GLU A 63 -9.55 -7.38 24.84
N SER A 64 -8.40 -7.45 25.52
CA SER A 64 -8.31 -7.93 26.92
C SER A 64 -9.09 -7.06 27.91
N LYS A 65 -9.39 -5.81 27.52
CA LYS A 65 -10.23 -4.87 28.28
C LYS A 65 -11.70 -4.94 27.88
N GLY A 66 -12.09 -5.85 26.97
CA GLY A 66 -13.45 -5.97 26.45
C GLY A 66 -13.85 -4.83 25.52
N VAL A 67 -12.89 -4.12 24.93
CA VAL A 67 -13.13 -3.00 24.02
C VAL A 67 -12.72 -3.43 22.61
N GLU A 68 -13.64 -3.29 21.65
CA GLU A 68 -13.34 -3.55 20.24
C GLU A 68 -12.33 -2.50 19.72
N PRO A 69 -11.17 -2.91 19.20
CA PRO A 69 -10.15 -1.97 18.72
C PRO A 69 -10.61 -1.25 17.44
N LEU A 70 -10.54 0.08 17.45
CA LEU A 70 -10.70 0.92 16.26
C LEU A 70 -9.30 1.34 15.77
N VAL A 71 -8.95 0.92 14.55
CA VAL A 71 -7.61 1.16 13.99
C VAL A 71 -7.68 2.22 12.90
N LEU A 72 -6.78 3.21 12.99
CA LEU A 72 -6.57 4.23 11.96
C LEU A 72 -5.12 4.11 11.45
N ASP A 73 -4.95 3.74 10.17
CA ASP A 73 -3.66 3.66 9.48
C ASP A 73 -3.46 4.89 8.57
N ILE A 74 -2.51 5.75 8.93
CA ILE A 74 -2.23 7.02 8.24
C ILE A 74 -0.97 6.86 7.39
N GLY A 75 -1.07 7.17 6.10
CA GLY A 75 0.01 6.88 5.15
C GLY A 75 0.07 5.38 4.87
N THR A 76 -1.08 4.77 4.59
CA THR A 76 -1.22 3.31 4.51
C THR A 76 -0.44 2.71 3.33
N GLY A 77 -0.12 3.51 2.31
CA GLY A 77 0.58 3.12 1.10
C GLY A 77 -0.07 1.89 0.45
N THR A 78 0.65 0.77 0.52
CA THR A 78 0.19 -0.53 -0.01
C THR A 78 -0.87 -1.22 0.85
N GLY A 79 -1.24 -0.66 2.01
CA GLY A 79 -2.16 -1.28 2.96
C GLY A 79 -1.51 -2.28 3.91
N LEU A 80 -0.17 -2.37 3.93
CA LEU A 80 0.53 -3.43 4.67
C LEU A 80 0.18 -3.44 6.16
N LEU A 81 0.21 -2.28 6.83
CA LEU A 81 -0.02 -2.19 8.27
C LEU A 81 -1.50 -2.41 8.62
N ALA A 82 -2.42 -1.86 7.84
CA ALA A 82 -3.85 -2.15 7.92
C ALA A 82 -4.14 -3.68 7.82
N MET A 83 -3.52 -4.38 6.87
CA MET A 83 -3.66 -5.83 6.75
C MET A 83 -3.06 -6.59 7.94
N MET A 84 -1.93 -6.12 8.49
CA MET A 84 -1.36 -6.70 9.71
C MET A 84 -2.30 -6.55 10.90
N ALA A 85 -2.94 -5.39 11.05
CA ALA A 85 -3.93 -5.15 12.09
C ALA A 85 -5.13 -6.09 11.95
N GLY A 86 -5.66 -6.26 10.73
CA GLY A 86 -6.76 -7.19 10.45
C GLY A 86 -6.38 -8.64 10.76
N ARG A 87 -5.14 -9.05 10.49
CA ARG A 87 -4.64 -10.38 10.84
C ARG A 87 -4.64 -10.67 12.35
N TRP A 88 -4.56 -9.63 13.18
CA TRP A 88 -4.60 -9.75 14.63
C TRP A 88 -6.00 -9.58 15.23
N GLY A 89 -7.05 -9.51 14.40
CA GLY A 89 -8.43 -9.52 14.86
C GLY A 89 -9.12 -8.15 14.85
N ALA A 90 -8.42 -7.08 14.49
CA ALA A 90 -9.08 -5.79 14.30
C ALA A 90 -10.11 -5.89 13.15
N THR A 91 -11.37 -5.65 13.47
CA THR A 91 -12.52 -5.70 12.57
C THR A 91 -12.86 -4.33 11.99
N ASN A 92 -12.47 -3.26 12.66
CA ASN A 92 -12.75 -1.89 12.27
C ASN A 92 -11.45 -1.13 12.00
N ILE A 93 -11.09 -1.03 10.71
CA ILE A 93 -9.82 -0.47 10.24
C ILE A 93 -10.14 0.58 9.18
N ALA A 94 -9.81 1.84 9.48
CA ALA A 94 -9.79 2.91 8.51
C ALA A 94 -8.34 3.14 8.07
N ALA A 95 -8.09 3.11 6.77
CA ALA A 95 -6.77 3.33 6.20
C ALA A 95 -6.85 4.52 5.23
N CYS A 96 -5.96 5.50 5.39
CA CYS A 96 -5.90 6.68 4.54
C CYS A 96 -4.52 6.86 3.94
N GLU A 97 -4.50 7.32 2.69
CA GLU A 97 -3.29 7.67 1.97
C GLU A 97 -3.55 8.96 1.18
N VAL A 98 -2.57 9.85 1.21
CA VAL A 98 -2.58 11.07 0.41
C VAL A 98 -1.45 10.96 -0.59
N TYR A 99 -1.81 10.93 -1.85
CA TYR A 99 -0.87 11.07 -2.94
C TYR A 99 -0.81 12.56 -3.31
N TYR A 100 0.35 13.18 -3.11
CA TYR A 100 0.60 14.55 -3.54
C TYR A 100 1.02 14.52 -5.01
N ASN A 101 0.31 15.27 -5.85
CA ASN A 101 0.72 15.62 -7.22
C ASN A 101 1.93 16.58 -7.22
#